data_AF-A0A8H7RMJ8-F1
#
_entry.id   AF-A0A8H7RMJ8-F1
#
_cell.length_a   1.000
_cell.length_b   1.000
_cell.length_c   1.000
_cell.angle_alpha   90.00
_cell.angle_beta   90.00
_cell.angle_gamma   90.00
#
_symmetry.space_group_name_H-M   'P 1'
#
loop_
_entity.id
_entity.type
_entity.pdbx_description
1 polymer ?
#
loop_
_entity_poly.entity_id
_entity_poly.type
_entity_poly.pdbx_seq_one_letter_code
_entity_poly.pdbx_strand_id
1 'polypeptide(L)'
;MMMITELASPTLTFRSSPEPLLSYMVSNIDDLVQCSKERRYYQHMLLPDLPTFIKLVYQKCRLTPTVLVIGLIYLQRLKKNLPEQSQGEYDTPYKLFLAAMIVATKYIEDYSSHALSIYRIVAPLYTARELNEMERSFLGVLKFELYVNITEMDQFVEEHQDSLELELLRMV
;
A
#
# COMPACT_ATOMS: atom_id res chain seq x y z
N MET A 1 23.99 35.81 -4.55
CA MET A 1 23.97 34.34 -4.78
C MET A 1 23.24 33.74 -3.60
N MET A 2 21.96 33.40 -3.76
CA MET A 2 21.16 32.82 -2.68
C MET A 2 21.62 31.37 -2.52
N MET A 3 22.15 31.01 -1.35
CA MET A 3 22.41 29.60 -1.02
C MET A 3 21.05 28.92 -0.90
N ILE A 4 20.66 28.18 -1.92
CA ILE A 4 19.61 27.16 -1.78
C ILE A 4 20.26 26.08 -0.94
N THR A 5 20.04 26.12 0.37
CA THR A 5 20.25 24.94 1.21
C THR A 5 19.33 23.86 0.65
N GLU A 6 19.88 22.85 0.00
CA GLU A 6 19.15 21.62 -0.31
C GLU A 6 18.69 21.02 1.01
N LEU A 7 17.46 21.35 1.43
CA LEU A 7 16.76 20.61 2.46
C LEU A 7 16.54 19.22 1.89
N ALA A 8 17.37 18.26 2.29
CA ALA A 8 17.21 16.90 1.83
C ALA A 8 15.83 16.39 2.26
N SER A 9 15.18 15.66 1.35
CA SER A 9 13.84 15.16 1.59
C SER A 9 13.81 14.28 2.85
N PRO A 10 12.80 14.43 3.72
CA PRO A 10 12.68 13.62 4.90
C PRO A 10 12.56 12.15 4.54
N THR A 11 13.19 11.29 5.32
CA THR A 11 13.18 9.84 5.12
C THR A 11 12.32 9.17 6.20
N LEU A 12 11.28 8.46 5.80
CA LEU A 12 10.48 7.66 6.72
C LEU A 12 11.17 6.32 6.98
N THR A 13 11.31 5.98 8.26
CA THR A 13 11.93 4.74 8.74
C THR A 13 11.07 4.06 9.81
N PHE A 14 11.36 2.79 10.10
CA PHE A 14 10.83 2.10 11.28
C PHE A 14 11.80 2.28 12.44
N ARG A 15 11.29 2.59 13.63
CA ARG A 15 12.08 2.68 14.87
C ARG A 15 12.65 1.33 15.28
N SER A 16 11.82 0.28 15.18
CA SER A 16 12.21 -1.08 15.58
C SER A 16 11.68 -2.15 14.63
N SER A 17 10.38 -2.14 14.33
CA SER A 17 9.73 -3.23 13.62
C SER A 17 8.71 -2.75 12.58
N PRO A 18 8.63 -3.37 11.39
CA PRO A 18 7.55 -3.10 10.44
C PRO A 18 6.19 -3.67 10.87
N GLU A 19 6.19 -4.62 11.79
CA GLU A 19 5.04 -5.46 12.15
C GLU A 19 3.79 -4.65 12.56
N PRO A 20 3.89 -3.61 13.41
CA PRO A 20 2.72 -2.82 13.77
C PRO A 20 2.04 -2.15 12.57
N LEU A 21 2.83 -1.63 11.63
CA LEU A 21 2.32 -1.06 10.38
C LEU A 21 1.68 -2.11 9.48
N LEU A 22 2.31 -3.28 9.33
CA LEU A 22 1.75 -4.36 8.51
C LEU A 22 0.44 -4.89 9.12
N SER A 23 0.37 -5.03 10.44
CA SER A 23 -0.85 -5.42 11.15
C SER A 23 -1.95 -4.37 11.00
N TYR A 24 -1.62 -3.08 11.14
CA TYR A 24 -2.57 -1.99 10.90
C TYR A 24 -3.10 -2.00 9.47
N MET A 25 -2.24 -2.30 8.48
CA MET A 25 -2.66 -2.43 7.08
C MET A 25 -3.65 -3.57 6.86
N VAL A 26 -3.44 -4.73 7.47
CA VAL A 26 -4.42 -5.84 7.45
C VAL A 26 -5.77 -5.36 7.98
N SER A 27 -5.79 -4.78 9.18
CA SER A 27 -7.03 -4.30 9.81
C SER A 27 -7.72 -3.23 8.96
N ASN A 28 -6.96 -2.28 8.40
CA ASN A 28 -7.51 -1.25 7.54
C ASN A 28 -8.20 -1.86 6.32
N ILE A 29 -7.58 -2.86 5.69
CA ILE A 29 -8.11 -3.54 4.50
C ILE A 29 -9.35 -4.37 4.84
N ASP A 30 -9.33 -5.13 5.94
CA ASP A 30 -10.49 -5.93 6.37
C ASP A 30 -11.72 -5.04 6.64
N ASP A 31 -11.50 -3.79 7.07
CA ASP A 31 -12.54 -2.79 7.29
C ASP A 31 -12.96 -1.99 6.04
N LEU A 32 -12.39 -2.25 4.85
CA LEU A 32 -12.72 -1.52 3.61
C LEU A 32 -13.98 -2.04 2.91
N VAL A 33 -14.09 -3.36 2.75
CA VAL A 33 -15.08 -3.99 1.87
C VAL A 33 -15.53 -5.32 2.45
N GLN A 34 -16.84 -5.56 2.47
CA GLN A 34 -17.37 -6.86 2.86
C GLN A 34 -17.06 -7.89 1.77
N CYS A 35 -16.23 -8.88 2.08
CA CYS A 35 -15.78 -9.87 1.11
C CYS A 35 -16.46 -11.23 1.32
N SER A 36 -16.79 -11.91 0.23
CA SER A 36 -17.30 -13.29 0.27
C SER A 36 -16.25 -14.24 0.85
N LYS A 37 -16.70 -15.25 1.61
CA LYS A 37 -15.84 -16.34 2.08
C LYS A 37 -15.67 -17.46 1.04
N GLU A 38 -16.39 -17.37 -0.08
CA GLU A 38 -16.38 -18.40 -1.12
C GLU A 38 -15.11 -18.37 -1.96
N ARG A 39 -14.39 -19.49 -1.97
CA ARG A 39 -13.21 -19.68 -2.82
C ARG A 39 -13.60 -20.31 -4.15
N ARG A 40 -13.91 -19.47 -5.14
CA ARG A 40 -14.42 -19.88 -6.46
C ARG A 40 -13.35 -20.24 -7.48
N TYR A 41 -12.16 -19.66 -7.37
CA TYR A 41 -11.06 -19.83 -8.32
C TYR A 41 -9.90 -20.61 -7.70
N TYR A 42 -9.15 -21.36 -8.53
CA TYR A 42 -8.01 -22.16 -8.05
C TYR A 42 -6.97 -21.30 -7.31
N GLN A 43 -6.70 -20.09 -7.79
CA GLN A 43 -5.81 -19.13 -7.13
C GLN A 43 -6.22 -18.81 -5.68
N HIS A 44 -7.52 -18.85 -5.36
CA HIS A 44 -8.01 -18.60 -3.99
C HIS A 44 -7.55 -19.68 -3.01
N MET A 45 -7.25 -20.88 -3.50
CA MET A 45 -6.74 -22.00 -2.69
C MET A 45 -5.23 -21.90 -2.47
N LEU A 46 -4.53 -21.14 -3.31
CA LEU A 46 -3.08 -20.94 -3.23
C LEU A 46 -2.69 -19.72 -2.40
N LEU A 47 -3.63 -18.80 -2.16
CA LEU A 47 -3.39 -17.62 -1.34
C LEU A 47 -3.12 -18.01 0.12
N PRO A 48 -1.99 -17.58 0.71
CA PRO A 48 -1.85 -17.61 2.17
C PRO A 48 -2.86 -16.64 2.81
N ASP A 49 -3.01 -16.67 4.13
CA ASP A 49 -3.81 -15.65 4.82
C ASP A 49 -3.26 -14.23 4.56
N LEU A 50 -4.14 -13.22 4.67
CA LEU A 50 -3.83 -11.84 4.31
C LEU A 50 -2.61 -11.27 5.07
N PRO A 51 -2.47 -11.43 6.40
CA PRO A 51 -1.26 -11.03 7.12
C PRO A 51 0.01 -11.65 6.54
N THR A 52 0.00 -12.96 6.30
CA THR A 52 1.14 -13.68 5.74
C THR A 52 1.45 -13.22 4.32
N PHE A 53 0.42 -12.96 3.51
CA PHE A 53 0.57 -12.45 2.15
C PHE A 53 1.23 -11.06 2.13
N ILE A 54 0.70 -10.11 2.91
CA ILE A 54 1.23 -8.74 3.01
C ILE A 54 2.68 -8.76 3.48
N LYS A 55 2.99 -9.56 4.51
CA LYS A 55 4.36 -9.73 5.00
C LYS A 55 5.30 -10.32 3.94
N LEU A 56 4.84 -11.32 3.20
CA LEU A 56 5.62 -11.94 2.11
C LEU A 56 5.95 -10.90 1.03
N VAL A 57 4.96 -10.15 0.56
CA VAL A 57 5.18 -9.12 -0.48
C VAL A 57 6.11 -8.02 0.04
N TYR A 58 5.89 -7.52 1.25
CA TYR A 58 6.78 -6.55 1.89
C TYR A 58 8.24 -7.02 1.90
N GLN A 59 8.50 -8.23 2.41
CA GLN A 59 9.86 -8.76 2.57
C GLN A 59 10.52 -9.09 1.22
N LYS A 60 9.78 -9.74 0.30
CA LYS A 60 10.34 -10.19 -0.97
C LYS A 60 10.55 -9.05 -1.96
N CYS A 61 9.70 -8.03 -1.90
CA CYS A 61 9.83 -6.84 -2.74
C CYS A 61 10.66 -5.73 -2.07
N ARG A 62 11.02 -5.85 -0.79
CA ARG A 62 11.77 -4.85 -0.01
C ARG A 62 11.10 -3.48 -0.02
N LEU A 63 9.77 -3.47 0.13
CA LEU A 63 9.00 -2.22 0.13
C LEU A 63 9.49 -1.29 1.25
N THR A 64 9.58 0.00 0.96
CA THR A 64 10.03 0.99 1.93
C THR A 64 8.88 1.42 2.85
N PRO A 65 9.16 1.94 4.05
CA PRO A 65 8.15 2.53 4.93
C PRO A 65 7.32 3.61 4.21
N THR A 66 7.96 4.42 3.37
CA THR A 66 7.30 5.45 2.56
C THR A 66 6.27 4.86 1.59
N VAL A 67 6.61 3.79 0.85
CA VAL A 67 5.66 3.11 -0.04
C VAL A 67 4.46 2.59 0.76
N LEU A 68 4.70 1.97 1.91
CA LEU A 68 3.65 1.38 2.74
C LEU A 68 2.69 2.44 3.29
N VAL A 69 3.21 3.56 3.81
CA VAL A 69 2.38 4.65 4.32
C VAL A 69 1.61 5.35 3.22
N ILE A 70 2.21 5.64 2.08
CA ILE A 70 1.49 6.24 0.94
C ILE A 70 0.39 5.29 0.45
N GLY A 71 0.67 3.99 0.39
CA GLY A 71 -0.35 2.99 0.08
C GLY A 71 -1.48 2.91 1.12
N LEU A 72 -1.19 3.10 2.42
CA LEU A 72 -2.22 3.22 3.46
C LEU A 72 -3.09 4.47 3.25
N ILE A 73 -2.49 5.61 2.97
CA ILE A 73 -3.21 6.85 2.63
C ILE A 73 -4.12 6.61 1.42
N TYR A 74 -3.64 5.89 0.40
CA TYR A 74 -4.46 5.52 -0.75
C TYR A 74 -5.62 4.58 -0.40
N LEU A 75 -5.42 3.62 0.51
CA LEU A 75 -6.50 2.77 1.01
C LEU A 75 -7.54 3.57 1.80
N GLN A 76 -7.12 4.58 2.58
CA GLN A 76 -8.04 5.50 3.26
C GLN A 76 -8.82 6.36 2.26
N ARG A 77 -8.17 6.85 1.19
CA ARG A 77 -8.85 7.57 0.08
C ARG A 77 -9.83 6.66 -0.67
N LEU A 78 -9.47 5.39 -0.87
CA LEU A 78 -10.37 4.39 -1.43
C LEU A 78 -11.63 4.26 -0.56
N LYS A 79 -11.49 4.07 0.76
CA LYS A 79 -12.61 3.96 1.70
C LYS A 79 -13.61 5.12 1.58
N LYS A 80 -13.09 6.34 1.48
CA LYS A 80 -13.90 7.57 1.35
C LYS A 80 -14.66 7.67 0.02
N ASN A 81 -14.16 7.03 -1.03
CA ASN A 81 -14.75 7.07 -2.37
C ASN A 81 -15.57 5.82 -2.70
N LEU A 82 -15.55 4.78 -1.86
CA LEU A 82 -16.36 3.57 -2.04
C LEU A 82 -17.81 3.82 -1.61
N PRO A 83 -18.80 3.28 -2.36
CA PRO A 83 -20.18 3.22 -1.89
C PRO A 83 -20.31 2.43 -0.59
N GLU A 84 -21.24 2.84 0.30
CA GLU A 84 -21.46 2.26 1.64
C GLU A 84 -21.74 0.75 1.67
N GLN A 85 -22.08 0.13 0.54
CA GLN A 85 -22.42 -1.28 0.41
C GLN A 85 -21.54 -2.02 -0.61
N SER A 86 -20.30 -1.58 -0.76
CA SER A 86 -19.34 -2.22 -1.63
C SER A 86 -19.07 -3.65 -1.15
N GLN A 87 -19.16 -4.61 -2.08
CA GLN A 87 -18.89 -6.03 -1.82
C GLN A 87 -17.75 -6.52 -2.71
N GLY A 88 -16.96 -7.44 -2.15
CA GLY A 88 -15.79 -8.03 -2.79
C GLY A 88 -15.87 -9.55 -2.89
N GLU A 89 -15.04 -10.09 -3.77
CA GLU A 89 -14.76 -11.52 -3.79
C GLU A 89 -13.76 -11.88 -2.67
N TYR A 90 -13.53 -13.17 -2.46
CA TYR A 90 -12.60 -13.67 -1.44
C TYR A 90 -11.21 -13.01 -1.51
N ASP A 91 -10.71 -12.76 -2.72
CA ASP A 91 -9.37 -12.23 -2.92
C ASP A 91 -9.31 -10.70 -3.08
N THR A 92 -10.44 -10.00 -2.95
CA THR A 92 -10.50 -8.53 -3.02
C THR A 92 -9.52 -7.85 -2.04
N PRO A 93 -9.37 -8.26 -0.77
CA PRO A 93 -8.39 -7.67 0.15
C PRO A 93 -6.96 -7.68 -0.38
N TYR A 94 -6.56 -8.79 -1.02
CA TYR A 94 -5.25 -8.99 -1.62
C TYR A 94 -5.07 -8.07 -2.84
N LYS A 95 -6.10 -7.98 -3.70
CA LYS A 95 -6.13 -7.09 -4.85
C LYS A 95 -6.00 -5.62 -4.46
N LEU A 96 -6.69 -5.20 -3.39
CA LEU A 96 -6.63 -3.82 -2.87
C LEU A 96 -5.23 -3.48 -2.36
N PHE A 97 -4.62 -4.38 -1.57
CA PHE A 97 -3.24 -4.21 -1.13
C PHE A 97 -2.27 -4.08 -2.31
N LEU A 98 -2.33 -5.00 -3.28
CA LEU A 98 -1.43 -4.99 -4.45
C LEU A 98 -1.60 -3.71 -5.27
N ALA A 99 -2.83 -3.31 -5.56
CA ALA A 99 -3.11 -2.09 -6.31
C ALA A 99 -2.55 -0.85 -5.59
N ALA A 100 -2.78 -0.73 -4.27
CA ALA A 100 -2.26 0.38 -3.48
C ALA A 100 -0.72 0.44 -3.50
N MET A 101 -0.04 -0.69 -3.29
CA MET A 101 1.43 -0.75 -3.28
C MET A 101 2.04 -0.47 -4.66
N ILE A 102 1.45 -1.02 -5.73
CA ILE A 102 1.94 -0.81 -7.09
C ILE A 102 1.76 0.66 -7.49
N VAL A 103 0.58 1.25 -7.24
CA VAL A 103 0.31 2.65 -7.56
C VAL A 103 1.21 3.58 -6.74
N ALA A 104 1.38 3.33 -5.44
CA ALA A 104 2.30 4.10 -4.59
C ALA A 104 3.72 4.05 -5.16
N THR A 105 4.23 2.85 -5.41
CA THR A 105 5.57 2.64 -5.99
C THR A 105 5.75 3.39 -7.31
N LYS A 106 4.81 3.25 -8.26
CA LYS A 106 4.90 3.89 -9.58
C LYS A 106 4.84 5.41 -9.51
N TYR A 107 4.21 5.96 -8.48
CA TYR A 107 4.06 7.40 -8.32
C TYR A 107 5.26 8.04 -7.62
N ILE A 108 5.86 7.36 -6.65
CA ILE A 108 6.86 7.97 -5.76
C ILE A 108 8.30 7.65 -6.16
N GLU A 109 8.53 6.56 -6.88
CA GLU A 109 9.88 6.11 -7.25
C GLU A 109 10.20 6.49 -8.70
N ASP A 110 11.34 7.12 -8.92
CA ASP A 110 11.84 7.43 -10.28
C ASP A 110 12.03 6.16 -11.13
N TYR A 111 12.42 5.08 -10.46
CA TYR A 111 12.53 3.75 -11.04
C TYR A 111 11.57 2.82 -10.31
N SER A 112 10.51 2.38 -10.99
CA SER A 112 9.46 1.50 -10.45
C SER A 112 9.90 0.04 -10.23
N SER A 113 11.08 -0.14 -9.63
CA SER A 113 11.74 -1.41 -9.39
C SER A 113 10.96 -2.30 -8.41
N HIS A 114 10.31 -1.71 -7.40
CA HIS A 114 9.44 -2.46 -6.51
C HIS A 114 8.16 -2.93 -7.22
N ALA A 115 7.61 -2.17 -8.17
CA ALA A 115 6.41 -2.57 -8.90
C ALA A 115 6.73 -3.78 -9.77
N LEU A 116 7.87 -3.77 -10.47
CA LEU A 116 8.35 -4.93 -11.21
C LEU A 116 8.58 -6.15 -10.30
N SER A 117 9.08 -5.92 -9.08
CA SER A 117 9.29 -6.99 -8.09
C SER A 117 7.98 -7.58 -7.58
N ILE A 118 6.95 -6.75 -7.35
CA ILE A 118 5.59 -7.18 -7.01
C ILE A 118 5.04 -8.03 -8.14
N TYR A 119 5.07 -7.54 -9.38
CA TYR A 119 4.61 -8.28 -10.56
C TYR A 119 5.24 -9.66 -10.67
N ARG A 120 6.55 -9.76 -10.38
CA ARG A 120 7.27 -11.04 -10.42
C ARG A 120 6.86 -11.99 -9.28
N ILE A 121 6.75 -11.49 -8.04
CA ILE A 121 6.47 -12.36 -6.88
C ILE A 121 5.03 -12.89 -6.90
N VAL A 122 4.08 -12.12 -7.44
CA VAL A 122 2.66 -12.51 -7.50
C VAL A 122 2.24 -13.14 -8.82
N ALA A 123 3.13 -13.24 -9.81
CA ALA A 123 2.85 -13.87 -11.11
C ALA A 123 2.21 -15.28 -11.04
N PRO A 124 2.52 -16.14 -10.05
CA PRO A 124 1.84 -17.43 -9.91
C PRO A 124 0.37 -17.33 -9.49
N LEU A 125 -0.06 -16.17 -8.97
CA LEU A 125 -1.42 -15.92 -8.45
C LEU A 125 -2.22 -15.02 -9.38
N TYR A 126 -1.56 -14.03 -9.99
CA TYR A 126 -2.17 -13.01 -10.84
C TYR A 126 -1.31 -12.73 -12.05
N THR A 127 -1.94 -12.73 -13.22
CA THR A 127 -1.30 -12.33 -14.47
C THR A 127 -1.01 -10.84 -14.50
N ALA A 128 -0.05 -10.42 -15.33
CA ALA A 128 0.24 -9.00 -15.53
C ALA A 128 -1.00 -8.22 -16.02
N ARG A 129 -1.89 -8.87 -16.78
CA ARG A 129 -3.15 -8.24 -17.22
C ARG A 129 -4.07 -7.96 -16.04
N GLU A 130 -4.27 -8.94 -15.16
CA GLU A 130 -5.11 -8.78 -13.97
C GLU A 130 -4.55 -7.69 -13.04
N LEU A 131 -3.23 -7.65 -12.84
CA LEU A 131 -2.59 -6.59 -12.04
C LEU A 131 -2.82 -5.20 -12.64
N ASN A 132 -2.68 -5.05 -13.96
CA ASN A 132 -2.98 -3.78 -14.62
C ASN A 132 -4.47 -3.39 -14.51
N GLU A 133 -5.39 -4.36 -14.54
CA GLU A 133 -6.81 -4.13 -14.32
C GLU A 133 -7.09 -3.69 -12.87
N MET A 134 -6.45 -4.33 -11.87
CA MET A 134 -6.52 -3.91 -10.47
C MET A 134 -6.04 -2.47 -10.28
N GLU A 135 -4.89 -2.11 -10.87
CA GLU A 135 -4.36 -0.74 -10.81
C GLU A 135 -5.33 0.28 -11.44
N ARG A 136 -5.85 -0.02 -12.63
CA ARG A 136 -6.79 0.89 -13.33
C ARG A 136 -8.07 1.10 -12.54
N SER A 137 -8.66 0.03 -12.00
CA SER A 137 -9.85 0.12 -11.17
C SER A 137 -9.59 0.94 -9.90
N PHE A 138 -8.46 0.70 -9.24
CA PHE A 138 -8.07 1.44 -8.04
C PHE A 138 -7.88 2.94 -8.33
N LEU A 139 -7.15 3.29 -9.39
CA LEU A 139 -6.97 4.67 -9.84
C LEU A 139 -8.30 5.37 -10.18
N GLY A 140 -9.23 4.63 -10.79
CA GLY A 140 -10.57 5.12 -11.10
C GLY A 140 -11.35 5.53 -9.84
N VAL A 141 -11.30 4.71 -8.78
CA VAL A 141 -11.95 5.03 -7.50
C VAL A 141 -11.27 6.22 -6.81
N LEU A 142 -9.94 6.30 -6.86
CA LEU A 142 -9.17 7.42 -6.32
C LEU A 142 -9.33 8.71 -7.13
N LYS A 143 -9.94 8.66 -8.32
CA LYS A 143 -10.03 9.80 -9.26
C LYS A 143 -8.66 10.43 -9.55
N PHE A 144 -7.60 9.60 -9.53
CA PHE A 144 -6.22 10.03 -9.70
C PHE A 144 -5.73 11.04 -8.65
N GLU A 145 -6.39 11.18 -7.49
CA GLU A 145 -5.87 11.91 -6.34
C GLU A 145 -4.71 11.11 -5.71
N LEU A 146 -3.52 11.24 -6.29
CA LEU A 146 -2.30 10.52 -5.91
C LEU A 146 -1.29 11.40 -5.19
N TYR A 147 -1.35 12.71 -5.35
CA TYR A 147 -0.41 13.59 -4.68
C TYR A 147 -0.58 13.47 -3.16
N VAL A 148 0.52 13.13 -2.47
CA VAL A 148 0.64 13.12 -1.01
C VAL A 148 1.75 14.10 -0.67
N ASN A 149 1.41 15.19 0.00
CA ASN A 149 2.39 16.19 0.39
C ASN A 149 3.02 15.84 1.75
N ILE A 150 4.09 16.56 2.11
CA ILE A 150 4.80 16.29 3.36
C ILE A 150 3.95 16.53 4.60
N THR A 151 3.03 17.51 4.58
CA THR A 151 2.14 17.80 5.71
C THR A 151 1.15 16.66 5.96
N GLU A 152 0.60 16.07 4.91
CA GLU A 152 -0.29 14.90 5.01
C GLU A 152 0.47 13.68 5.53
N MET A 153 1.71 13.50 5.07
CA MET A 153 2.61 12.45 5.55
C MET A 153 2.94 12.63 7.04
N ASP A 154 3.34 13.84 7.44
CA ASP A 154 3.63 14.20 8.83
C ASP A 154 2.39 13.96 9.71
N GLN A 155 1.22 14.43 9.27
CA GLN A 155 -0.04 14.23 9.99
C GLN A 155 -0.38 12.74 10.16
N PHE A 156 -0.22 11.94 9.10
CA PHE A 156 -0.43 10.49 9.20
C PHE A 156 0.50 9.87 10.24
N VAL A 157 1.78 10.24 10.22
CA VAL A 157 2.77 9.71 11.16
C VAL A 157 2.44 10.16 12.59
N GLU A 158 2.10 11.43 12.82
CA GLU A 158 1.75 11.97 14.14
C GLU A 158 0.51 11.29 14.73
N GLU A 159 -0.54 11.12 13.92
CA GLU A 159 -1.79 10.45 14.32
C GLU A 159 -1.57 8.98 14.73
N HIS A 160 -0.48 8.36 14.27
CA HIS A 160 -0.22 6.94 14.42
C HIS A 160 1.16 6.63 15.06
N GLN A 161 1.85 7.63 15.59
CA GLN A 161 3.29 7.54 15.92
C GLN A 161 3.57 6.50 17.02
N ASP A 162 2.73 6.47 18.05
CA ASP A 162 2.91 5.60 19.21
C ASP A 162 2.52 4.13 18.93
N SER A 163 1.75 3.88 17.86
CA SER A 163 1.24 2.55 17.53
C SER A 163 1.96 1.90 16.35
N LEU A 164 2.50 2.67 15.40
CA LEU A 164 3.07 2.14 14.16
C LEU A 164 4.61 2.12 14.11
N GLU A 165 5.28 2.54 15.18
CA GLU A 165 6.75 2.57 15.28
C GLU A 165 7.44 3.34 14.13
N LEU A 166 6.80 4.40 13.65
CA LEU A 166 7.31 5.23 12.55
C LEU A 166 8.22 6.36 13.07
N GLU A 167 9.23 6.71 12.28
CA GLU A 167 10.09 7.85 12.52
C GLU A 167 10.42 8.58 11.20
N LEU A 168 10.18 9.88 11.18
CA LEU A 168 10.47 10.75 10.06
C LEU A 168 11.79 11.49 10.29
N LEU A 169 12.86 11.02 9.67
CA LEU A 169 14.20 11.59 9.80
C LEU A 169 14.32 12.81 8.88
N ARG A 170 14.46 13.98 9.49
CA ARG A 170 14.76 15.23 8.80
C ARG A 170 16.28 15.42 8.84
N MET A 171 16.95 15.33 7.68
CA MET A 171 18.39 15.63 7.63
C MET A 171 18.57 17.14 7.87
N VAL A 172 19.31 17.48 8.94
CA VAL A 172 19.64 18.85 9.35
C VAL A 172 20.82 19.37 8.54
#